data_AF-A0A951PPV1-F1
#
_entry.id   AF-A0A951PPV1-F1
#
_cell.length_a   1.000
_cell.length_b   1.000
_cell.length_c   1.000
_cell.angle_alpha   90.00
_cell.angle_beta   90.00
_cell.angle_gamma   90.00
#
_symmetry.space_group_name_H-M   'P 1'
#
loop_
_entity.id
_entity.type
_entity.pdbx_description
1 polymer ?
#
loop_
_entity_poly.entity_id
_entity_poly.type
_entity_poly.pdbx_seq_one_letter_code
_entity_poly.pdbx_strand_id
1 'polypeptide(L)'
;MKVPLEITYRDVEKTAAIDALVHEKVAKLEQVCDYISSCHIAIEKPHDRPSNGSPYRVRIDMTVPPGHELVADSHPGEGTQYDPLDVVIRDAFKAALRQLKKLTKQQHESDKAQTHEAQDSIALVTKLFPEEGYGFLKTLDGQDIYFHQNSVLNDDFERLEIGTGVHFFLEEGEEGPQASTVKIVDKPGASVGKSEQTLIEPPLGWQ
;
A
#
# COMPACT_ATOMS: atom_id res chain seq x y z
N MET A 1 11.57 2.57 4.29
CA MET A 1 11.06 2.53 2.90
C MET A 1 11.60 1.32 2.13
N LYS A 2 10.94 0.88 1.05
CA LYS A 2 11.43 -0.23 0.17
C LYS A 2 12.28 0.25 -1.01
N VAL A 3 12.01 1.42 -1.56
CA VAL A 3 12.80 2.08 -2.61
C VAL A 3 13.66 3.17 -1.97
N PRO A 4 14.93 3.36 -2.40
CA PRO A 4 15.77 4.44 -1.92
C PRO A 4 15.14 5.82 -2.23
N LEU A 5 15.30 6.75 -1.27
CA LEU A 5 14.85 8.13 -1.42
C LEU A 5 15.49 8.80 -2.64
N GLU A 6 14.67 9.45 -3.47
CA GLU A 6 15.14 10.23 -4.61
C GLU A 6 14.87 11.73 -4.37
N ILE A 7 15.90 12.57 -4.55
CA ILE A 7 15.80 14.02 -4.39
C ILE A 7 16.31 14.70 -5.67
N THR A 8 15.45 15.50 -6.28
CA THR A 8 15.72 16.27 -7.50
C THR A 8 15.78 17.77 -7.18
N TYR A 9 16.83 18.44 -7.65
CA TYR A 9 17.00 19.89 -7.52
C TYR A 9 16.96 20.53 -8.91
N ARG A 10 16.10 21.55 -9.11
CA ARG A 10 16.03 22.33 -10.37
C ARG A 10 16.16 23.81 -10.10
N ASP A 11 17.19 24.43 -10.68
CA ASP A 11 17.47 25.87 -10.52
C ASP A 11 17.64 26.32 -9.05
N VAL A 12 17.95 25.37 -8.17
CA VAL A 12 18.21 25.56 -6.73
C VAL A 12 19.60 25.05 -6.41
N GLU A 13 20.35 25.83 -5.64
CA GLU A 13 21.66 25.42 -5.16
C GLU A 13 21.52 24.30 -4.11
N LYS A 14 22.14 23.15 -4.42
CA LYS A 14 22.22 22.03 -3.48
C LYS A 14 23.25 22.33 -2.40
N THR A 15 22.81 22.45 -1.16
CA THR A 15 23.69 22.65 0.00
C THR A 15 23.54 21.51 1.00
N ALA A 16 24.61 21.24 1.76
CA ALA A 16 24.60 20.20 2.80
C ALA A 16 23.52 20.46 3.88
N ALA A 17 23.18 21.73 4.13
CA ALA A 17 22.12 22.10 5.06
C ALA A 17 20.73 21.68 4.55
N ILE A 18 20.46 21.80 3.24
CA ILE A 18 19.20 21.38 2.63
C ILE A 18 19.10 19.87 2.61
N ASP A 19 20.16 19.16 2.19
CA ASP A 19 20.19 17.69 2.22
C ASP A 19 19.91 17.17 3.64
N ALA A 20 20.62 17.70 4.65
CA ALA A 20 20.42 17.31 6.04
C ALA A 20 18.99 17.56 6.51
N LEU A 21 18.41 18.71 6.15
CA LEU A 21 17.01 19.03 6.47
C LEU A 21 16.05 18.03 5.82
N VAL A 22 16.21 17.73 4.54
CA VAL A 22 15.35 16.79 3.81
C VAL A 22 15.45 15.39 4.44
N HIS A 23 16.66 14.90 4.72
CA HIS A 23 16.86 13.61 5.38
C HIS A 23 16.23 13.54 6.77
N GLU A 24 16.37 14.59 7.59
CA GLU A 24 15.72 14.68 8.91
C GLU A 24 14.18 14.60 8.79
N LYS A 25 13.61 15.24 7.77
CA LYS A 25 12.15 15.24 7.56
C LYS A 25 11.64 13.92 6.99
N VAL A 26 12.40 13.27 6.11
CA VAL A 26 12.05 11.93 5.60
C VAL A 26 12.04 10.91 6.74
N ALA A 27 13.00 10.95 7.66
CA ALA A 27 13.00 10.09 8.83
C ALA A 27 11.72 10.24 9.68
N LYS A 28 11.15 11.46 9.74
CA LYS A 28 9.87 11.72 10.41
C LYS A 28 8.66 11.16 9.66
N LEU A 29 8.71 11.08 8.33
CA LEU A 29 7.66 10.41 7.54
C LEU A 29 7.69 8.91 7.77
N GLU A 30 8.88 8.31 7.77
CA GLU A 30 9.06 6.87 8.04
C GLU A 30 8.55 6.50 9.45
N GLN A 31 8.81 7.31 10.47
CA GLN A 31 8.28 7.09 11.83
C GLN A 31 6.75 7.08 11.92
N VAL A 32 6.06 7.70 10.96
CA VAL A 32 4.58 7.76 10.94
C VAL A 32 3.98 6.62 10.12
N CYS A 33 4.71 6.13 9.11
CA CYS A 33 4.27 5.01 8.28
C CYS A 33 5.47 4.19 7.79
N ASP A 34 5.58 2.98 8.30
CA ASP A 34 6.66 2.05 7.92
C ASP A 34 6.43 1.43 6.53
N TYR A 35 5.25 1.60 5.95
CA TYR A 35 4.83 0.97 4.68
C TYR A 35 5.10 1.83 3.44
N ILE A 36 5.79 2.98 3.55
CA ILE A 36 6.10 3.82 2.38
C ILE A 36 6.97 3.03 1.39
N SER A 37 6.45 2.81 0.18
CA SER A 37 7.13 2.10 -0.90
C SER A 37 8.18 2.97 -1.57
N SER A 38 7.81 4.20 -1.94
CA SER A 38 8.69 5.17 -2.61
C SER A 38 8.40 6.59 -2.12
N CYS A 39 9.43 7.43 -2.17
CA CYS A 39 9.35 8.85 -1.87
C CYS A 39 10.27 9.59 -2.84
N HIS A 40 9.69 10.46 -3.68
CA HIS A 40 10.38 11.32 -4.62
C HIS A 40 10.15 12.78 -4.23
N ILE A 41 11.23 13.53 -4.09
CA ILE A 41 11.19 14.93 -3.65
C ILE A 41 11.77 15.80 -4.75
N ALA A 42 10.97 16.73 -5.27
CA ALA A 42 11.41 17.73 -6.23
C ALA A 42 11.44 19.11 -5.57
N ILE A 43 12.62 19.75 -5.57
CA ILE A 43 12.86 21.09 -5.07
C ILE A 43 13.23 21.98 -6.25
N GLU A 44 12.40 22.94 -6.58
CA GLU A 44 12.50 23.73 -7.81
C GLU A 44 12.46 25.24 -7.54
N LYS A 45 13.16 26.03 -8.36
CA LYS A 45 13.02 27.49 -8.43
C LYS A 45 12.51 27.92 -9.80
N PRO A 46 11.20 27.78 -10.09
CA PRO A 46 10.64 28.05 -11.42
C PRO A 46 10.76 29.50 -11.90
N HIS A 47 10.99 30.47 -11.01
CA HIS A 47 11.20 31.87 -11.40
C HIS A 47 12.19 32.59 -10.50
N ASP A 48 13.15 33.31 -11.10
CA ASP A 48 14.11 34.16 -10.36
C ASP A 48 13.46 35.41 -9.73
N ARG A 49 12.36 35.89 -10.32
CA ARG A 49 11.61 37.07 -9.88
C ARG A 49 10.10 36.83 -10.01
N PRO A 50 9.48 36.05 -9.12
CA PRO A 50 8.04 35.80 -9.20
C PRO A 50 7.28 37.11 -8.97
N SER A 51 6.16 37.29 -9.69
CA SER A 51 5.27 38.44 -9.50
C SER A 51 4.44 38.36 -8.22
N ASN A 52 4.38 37.17 -7.59
CA ASN A 52 3.74 36.93 -6.30
C ASN A 52 4.30 35.64 -5.66
N GLY A 53 4.54 35.62 -4.34
CA GLY A 53 4.94 34.43 -3.57
C GLY A 53 6.45 34.08 -3.56
N SER A 54 6.82 33.01 -2.83
CA SER A 54 8.16 32.42 -2.81
C SER A 54 8.58 31.91 -4.20
N PRO A 55 9.85 32.08 -4.63
CA PRO A 55 10.35 31.56 -5.89
C PRO A 55 10.53 30.04 -5.87
N TYR A 56 10.37 29.39 -4.71
CA TYR A 56 10.62 27.98 -4.51
C TYR A 56 9.34 27.17 -4.50
N ARG A 57 9.40 26.00 -5.14
CA ARG A 57 8.35 24.99 -5.11
C ARG A 57 8.95 23.68 -4.60
N VAL A 58 8.24 23.05 -3.67
CA VAL A 58 8.60 21.72 -3.17
C VAL A 58 7.44 20.78 -3.40
N ARG A 59 7.70 19.70 -4.13
CA ARG A 59 6.75 18.63 -4.42
C ARG A 59 7.29 17.33 -3.83
N ILE A 60 6.44 16.64 -3.09
CA ILE A 60 6.74 15.35 -2.46
C ILE A 60 5.71 14.35 -2.99
N ASP A 61 6.18 13.40 -3.79
CA ASP A 61 5.40 12.29 -4.30
C ASP A 61 5.73 11.04 -3.48
N MET A 62 4.74 10.43 -2.84
CA MET A 62 4.91 9.22 -2.03
C MET A 62 3.91 8.15 -2.45
N THR A 63 4.36 6.90 -2.50
CA THR A 63 3.48 5.76 -2.75
C THR A 63 3.42 4.89 -1.50
N VAL A 64 2.19 4.62 -1.02
CA VAL A 64 1.90 3.78 0.15
C VAL A 64 0.99 2.62 -0.30
N PRO A 65 1.37 1.35 -0.10
CA PRO A 65 0.49 0.21 -0.39
C PRO A 65 -0.79 0.22 0.45
N PRO A 66 -1.90 -0.33 -0.07
CA PRO A 66 -2.09 -0.85 -1.42
C PRO A 66 -2.55 0.25 -2.39
N GLY A 67 -1.62 0.92 -3.07
CA GLY A 67 -1.91 1.81 -4.21
C GLY A 67 -2.25 3.27 -3.89
N HIS A 68 -2.00 3.76 -2.68
CA HIS A 68 -2.17 5.18 -2.38
C HIS A 68 -1.00 6.00 -2.91
N GLU A 69 -1.28 6.89 -3.87
CA GLU A 69 -0.36 7.94 -4.29
C GLU A 69 -0.69 9.25 -3.57
N LEU A 70 0.28 9.78 -2.85
CA LEU A 70 0.21 11.03 -2.13
C LEU A 70 1.08 12.06 -2.84
N VAL A 71 0.47 13.17 -3.22
CA VAL A 71 1.20 14.35 -3.69
C VAL A 71 1.00 15.46 -2.67
N ALA A 72 2.08 15.83 -1.99
CA ALA A 72 2.13 17.02 -1.17
C ALA A 72 2.88 18.11 -1.95
N ASP A 73 2.16 19.15 -2.32
CA ASP A 73 2.72 20.33 -2.96
C ASP A 73 2.59 21.51 -2.00
N SER A 74 3.69 22.21 -1.76
CA SER A 74 3.68 23.47 -1.03
C SER A 74 3.89 24.62 -1.99
N HIS A 75 2.78 25.28 -2.35
CA HIS A 75 2.78 26.63 -2.87
C HIS A 75 2.62 27.61 -1.70
N PRO A 76 3.31 28.75 -1.69
CA PRO A 76 3.14 29.77 -0.66
C PRO A 76 1.69 30.28 -0.69
N GLY A 77 1.08 30.42 0.50
CA GLY A 77 -0.18 31.14 0.65
C GLY A 77 0.01 32.63 0.32
N GLU A 78 -1.10 33.31 0.01
CA GLU A 78 -1.13 34.77 -0.20
C GLU A 78 -0.55 35.49 1.04
N GLY A 79 0.74 35.84 0.99
CA GLY A 79 1.48 36.43 2.09
C GLY A 79 2.61 37.33 1.57
N THR A 80 2.79 38.47 2.23
CA THR A 80 3.61 39.61 1.81
C THR A 80 5.13 39.39 1.91
N GLN A 81 5.61 38.19 2.25
CA GLN A 81 7.04 37.94 2.47
C GLN A 81 7.51 36.67 1.75
N TYR A 82 8.67 36.77 1.08
CA TYR A 82 9.35 35.64 0.47
C TYR A 82 9.78 34.64 1.54
N ASP A 83 9.11 33.49 1.59
CA ASP A 83 9.51 32.41 2.49
C ASP A 83 10.85 31.81 2.03
N PRO A 84 11.85 31.74 2.93
CA PRO A 84 13.08 31.01 2.68
C PRO A 84 12.82 29.54 2.33
N LEU A 85 13.71 28.93 1.54
CA LEU A 85 13.56 27.55 1.07
C LEU A 85 13.35 26.54 2.21
N ASP A 86 14.01 26.73 3.37
CA ASP A 86 13.82 25.82 4.51
C ASP A 86 12.41 25.86 5.09
N VAL A 87 11.72 27.01 5.01
CA VAL A 87 10.32 27.16 5.40
C VAL A 87 9.42 26.40 4.43
N VAL A 88 9.62 26.59 3.12
CA VAL A 88 8.84 25.90 2.07
C VAL A 88 9.01 24.38 2.17
N ILE A 89 10.24 23.90 2.42
CA ILE A 89 10.50 22.48 2.68
C ILE A 89 9.72 22.01 3.91
N ARG A 90 9.83 22.72 5.05
CA ARG A 90 9.13 22.34 6.29
C ARG A 90 7.62 22.27 6.09
N ASP A 91 7.04 23.20 5.35
CA ASP A 91 5.59 23.22 5.09
C ASP A 91 5.13 22.10 4.17
N ALA A 92 5.89 21.78 3.11
CA ALA A 92 5.64 20.61 2.26
C ALA A 92 5.64 19.31 3.09
N PHE A 93 6.66 19.12 3.93
CA PHE A 93 6.73 17.95 4.81
C PHE A 93 5.63 17.92 5.87
N LYS A 94 5.21 19.09 6.39
CA LYS A 94 4.07 19.19 7.30
C LYS A 94 2.76 18.82 6.62
N ALA A 95 2.57 19.20 5.36
CA ALA A 95 1.43 18.80 4.54
C ALA A 95 1.46 17.29 4.27
N ALA A 96 2.61 16.74 3.86
CA ALA A 96 2.81 15.31 3.67
C ALA A 96 2.50 14.50 4.94
N LEU A 97 3.02 14.93 6.10
CA LEU A 97 2.73 14.31 7.40
C LEU A 97 1.24 14.35 7.75
N ARG A 98 0.54 15.45 7.45
CA ARG A 98 -0.90 15.56 7.68
C ARG A 98 -1.68 14.61 6.78
N GLN A 99 -1.33 14.52 5.51
CA GLN A 99 -1.95 13.59 4.56
C GLN A 99 -1.70 12.14 4.97
N LEU A 100 -0.47 11.81 5.35
CA LEU A 100 -0.10 10.47 5.83
C LEU A 100 -0.86 10.10 7.10
N LYS A 101 -0.88 10.98 8.11
CA LYS A 101 -1.69 10.77 9.32
C LYS A 101 -3.18 10.64 9.01
N LYS A 102 -3.71 11.38 8.04
CA LYS A 102 -5.10 11.25 7.61
C LYS A 102 -5.35 9.89 6.98
N LEU A 103 -4.46 9.40 6.11
CA LEU A 103 -4.57 8.06 5.53
C LEU A 103 -4.45 6.98 6.59
N THR A 104 -3.46 7.05 7.48
CA THR A 104 -3.34 6.09 8.59
C THR A 104 -4.53 6.16 9.53
N LYS A 105 -5.10 7.35 9.78
CA LYS A 105 -6.29 7.50 10.62
C LYS A 105 -7.56 7.02 9.91
N GLN A 106 -7.69 7.22 8.60
CA GLN A 106 -8.79 6.69 7.80
C GLN A 106 -8.67 5.17 7.66
N GLN A 107 -7.47 4.62 7.54
CA GLN A 107 -7.21 3.20 7.77
C GLN A 107 -7.68 2.83 9.17
N HIS A 108 -7.28 3.50 10.24
CA HIS A 108 -7.76 3.18 11.60
C HIS A 108 -9.27 3.40 11.85
N GLU A 109 -9.98 4.28 11.14
CA GLU A 109 -11.44 4.46 11.26
C GLU A 109 -12.20 3.43 10.41
N SER A 110 -11.63 3.00 9.28
CA SER A 110 -12.10 1.86 8.49
C SER A 110 -11.80 0.55 9.23
N ASP A 111 -10.59 0.40 9.76
CA ASP A 111 -10.11 -0.69 10.60
C ASP A 111 -10.80 -0.70 11.97
N LYS A 112 -11.29 0.41 12.54
CA LYS A 112 -12.10 0.40 13.79
C LYS A 112 -13.57 0.06 13.57
N ALA A 113 -14.13 0.35 12.41
CA ALA A 113 -15.39 -0.26 12.00
C ALA A 113 -15.19 -1.73 11.59
N GLN A 114 -13.95 -2.14 11.33
CA GLN A 114 -13.52 -3.47 10.91
C GLN A 114 -12.56 -4.13 11.94
N THR A 115 -12.72 -3.79 13.24
CA THR A 115 -12.05 -4.50 14.35
C THR A 115 -13.02 -5.47 15.01
N HIS A 116 -13.72 -6.27 14.20
CA HIS A 116 -14.17 -7.59 14.66
C HIS A 116 -13.32 -8.57 13.86
N GLU A 117 -12.20 -8.99 14.46
CA GLU A 117 -11.43 -10.18 14.13
C GLU A 117 -11.31 -10.54 12.63
N ALA A 118 -10.81 -9.61 11.81
CA ALA A 118 -10.37 -9.93 10.45
C ALA A 118 -9.07 -10.76 10.51
N GLN A 119 -9.20 -12.04 10.84
CA GLN A 119 -8.13 -13.02 10.65
C GLN A 119 -8.00 -13.26 9.15
N ASP A 120 -6.95 -12.72 8.54
CA ASP A 120 -6.43 -13.16 7.24
C ASP A 120 -6.28 -14.68 7.27
N SER A 121 -7.26 -15.39 6.71
CA SER A 121 -7.40 -16.83 6.89
C SER A 121 -7.25 -17.55 5.56
N ILE A 122 -6.47 -18.63 5.57
CA ILE A 122 -6.34 -19.54 4.43
C ILE A 122 -7.46 -20.58 4.52
N ALA A 123 -8.14 -20.81 3.40
CA ALA A 123 -9.15 -21.84 3.28
C ALA A 123 -9.13 -22.51 1.90
N LEU A 124 -9.80 -23.65 1.80
CA LEU A 124 -9.99 -24.39 0.55
C LEU A 124 -11.45 -24.28 0.11
N VAL A 125 -11.68 -24.09 -1.18
CA VAL A 125 -13.04 -24.16 -1.75
C VAL A 125 -13.54 -25.60 -1.66
N THR A 126 -14.59 -25.87 -0.87
CA THR A 126 -15.15 -27.23 -0.73
C THR A 126 -16.40 -27.42 -1.58
N LYS A 127 -17.16 -26.35 -1.82
CA LYS A 127 -18.35 -26.36 -2.66
C LYS A 127 -18.37 -25.08 -3.49
N LEU A 128 -18.77 -25.20 -4.74
CA LEU A 128 -18.90 -24.08 -5.67
C LEU A 128 -20.15 -24.31 -6.52
N PHE A 129 -20.98 -23.28 -6.65
CA PHE A 129 -22.18 -23.27 -7.47
C PHE A 129 -22.06 -22.14 -8.49
N PRO A 130 -21.34 -22.35 -9.62
CA PRO A 130 -21.04 -21.29 -10.57
C PRO A 130 -22.29 -20.61 -11.14
N GLU A 131 -23.31 -21.41 -11.45
CA GLU A 131 -24.60 -20.94 -12.00
C GLU A 131 -25.37 -20.03 -11.03
N GLU A 132 -25.18 -20.24 -9.72
CA GLU A 132 -25.87 -19.50 -8.67
C GLU A 132 -24.98 -18.38 -8.08
N GLY A 133 -23.71 -18.31 -8.47
CA GLY A 133 -22.80 -17.23 -8.10
C GLY A 133 -22.27 -17.29 -6.66
N TYR A 134 -22.24 -18.45 -6.01
CA TYR A 134 -21.72 -18.59 -4.64
C TYR A 134 -20.95 -19.88 -4.39
N GLY A 135 -20.28 -19.97 -3.25
CA GLY A 135 -19.59 -21.17 -2.79
C GLY A 135 -19.33 -21.19 -1.29
N PHE A 136 -18.61 -22.23 -0.87
CA PHE A 136 -18.17 -22.43 0.51
C PHE A 136 -16.67 -22.71 0.57
N LEU A 137 -16.02 -22.06 1.54
CA LEU A 137 -14.64 -22.25 1.90
C LEU A 137 -14.56 -23.06 3.19
N LYS A 138 -13.53 -23.89 3.36
CA LYS A 138 -13.26 -24.58 4.60
C LYS A 138 -11.92 -24.15 5.18
N THR A 139 -11.97 -23.61 6.39
CA THR A 139 -10.78 -23.18 7.13
C THR A 139 -9.99 -24.39 7.63
N LEU A 140 -8.74 -24.16 8.07
CA LEU A 140 -7.92 -25.19 8.71
C LEU A 140 -8.54 -25.73 10.00
N ASP A 141 -9.30 -24.89 10.71
CA ASP A 141 -10.05 -25.25 11.91
C ASP A 141 -11.34 -26.03 11.59
N GLY A 142 -11.64 -26.24 10.30
CA GLY A 142 -12.74 -27.06 9.82
C GLY A 142 -14.09 -26.35 9.73
N GLN A 143 -14.12 -25.04 9.87
CA GLN A 143 -15.33 -24.22 9.73
C GLN A 143 -15.64 -23.96 8.26
N ASP A 144 -16.91 -24.11 7.87
CA ASP A 144 -17.40 -23.76 6.54
C ASP A 144 -17.81 -22.28 6.53
N ILE A 145 -17.25 -21.51 5.59
CA ILE A 145 -17.48 -20.08 5.40
C ILE A 145 -18.13 -19.86 4.03
N TYR A 146 -19.28 -19.19 4.02
CA TYR A 146 -19.99 -18.84 2.80
C TYR A 146 -19.27 -17.70 2.05
N PHE A 147 -19.27 -17.71 0.72
CA PHE A 147 -18.83 -16.56 -0.08
C PHE A 147 -19.66 -16.40 -1.35
N HIS A 148 -19.80 -15.16 -1.81
CA HIS A 148 -20.48 -14.82 -3.05
C HIS A 148 -19.47 -14.43 -4.14
N GLN A 149 -19.84 -14.50 -5.41
CA GLN A 149 -18.97 -14.12 -6.54
C GLN A 149 -18.46 -12.68 -6.44
N ASN A 150 -19.28 -11.77 -5.90
CA ASN A 150 -18.92 -10.37 -5.67
C ASN A 150 -17.81 -10.20 -4.63
N SER A 151 -17.60 -11.20 -3.77
CA SER A 151 -16.51 -11.20 -2.80
C SER A 151 -15.19 -11.64 -3.44
N VAL A 152 -15.18 -12.19 -4.66
CA VAL A 152 -13.96 -12.65 -5.33
C VAL A 152 -13.31 -11.49 -6.09
N LEU A 153 -12.04 -11.21 -5.78
CA LEU A 153 -11.31 -10.11 -6.42
C LEU A 153 -10.96 -10.42 -7.88
N ASN A 154 -10.81 -9.37 -8.68
CA ASN A 154 -10.39 -9.41 -10.09
C ASN A 154 -11.32 -10.22 -11.01
N ASP A 155 -12.59 -10.38 -10.62
CA ASP A 155 -13.56 -11.21 -11.34
C ASP A 155 -13.09 -12.67 -11.53
N ASP A 156 -12.23 -13.15 -10.61
CA ASP A 156 -11.62 -14.49 -10.67
C ASP A 156 -12.59 -15.62 -10.22
N PHE A 157 -13.89 -15.34 -10.09
CA PHE A 157 -14.86 -16.35 -9.65
C PHE A 157 -14.93 -17.54 -10.62
N GLU A 158 -14.94 -17.27 -11.93
CA GLU A 158 -14.93 -18.31 -12.98
C GLU A 158 -13.68 -19.20 -12.94
N ARG A 159 -12.62 -18.73 -12.26
CA ARG A 159 -11.34 -19.39 -12.11
C ARG A 159 -11.27 -20.27 -10.86
N LEU A 160 -12.30 -20.26 -10.01
CA LEU A 160 -12.39 -21.09 -8.82
C LEU A 160 -12.81 -22.52 -9.18
N GLU A 161 -12.19 -23.47 -8.47
CA GLU A 161 -12.49 -24.89 -8.57
C GLU A 161 -12.54 -25.46 -7.16
N ILE A 162 -13.22 -26.60 -6.99
CA ILE A 162 -13.21 -27.31 -5.71
C ILE A 162 -11.77 -27.76 -5.42
N GLY A 163 -11.26 -27.41 -4.25
CA GLY A 163 -9.87 -27.63 -3.83
C GLY A 163 -8.95 -26.43 -4.04
N THR A 164 -9.42 -25.32 -4.64
CA THR A 164 -8.64 -24.08 -4.76
C THR A 164 -8.34 -23.50 -3.39
N GLY A 165 -7.06 -23.26 -3.13
CA GLY A 165 -6.58 -22.51 -1.97
C GLY A 165 -6.84 -21.03 -2.18
N VAL A 166 -7.52 -20.43 -1.21
CA VAL A 166 -7.84 -19.00 -1.21
C VAL A 166 -7.44 -18.37 0.12
N HIS A 167 -7.03 -17.11 0.06
CA HIS A 167 -7.07 -16.22 1.21
C HIS A 167 -8.41 -15.52 1.25
N PHE A 168 -8.99 -15.38 2.44
CA PHE A 168 -10.23 -14.65 2.60
C PHE A 168 -10.27 -13.81 3.88
N PHE A 169 -11.16 -12.82 3.87
CA PHE A 169 -11.51 -12.01 5.02
C PHE A 169 -12.87 -12.43 5.54
N LEU A 170 -12.94 -12.78 6.83
CA LEU A 170 -14.16 -13.15 7.51
C LEU A 170 -14.95 -11.91 7.94
N GLU A 171 -16.26 -11.94 7.74
CA GLU A 171 -17.20 -10.92 8.18
C GLU A 171 -18.49 -11.57 8.71
N GLU A 172 -19.13 -10.97 9.72
CA GLU A 172 -20.45 -11.42 10.19
C GLU A 172 -21.53 -10.91 9.22
N GLY A 173 -22.16 -11.84 8.50
CA GLY A 173 -23.34 -11.58 7.69
C GLY A 173 -24.65 -11.78 8.45
N GLU A 174 -25.77 -11.42 7.82
CA GLU A 174 -27.11 -11.58 8.40
C GLU A 174 -27.46 -13.06 8.68
N GLU A 175 -26.90 -13.99 7.91
CA GLU A 175 -27.11 -15.43 8.04
C GLU A 175 -25.92 -16.17 8.69
N GLY A 176 -24.95 -15.42 9.22
CA GLY A 176 -23.76 -15.95 9.87
C GLY A 176 -22.43 -15.59 9.17
N PRO A 177 -21.32 -16.22 9.57
CA PRO A 177 -19.99 -15.88 9.10
C PRO A 177 -19.83 -16.11 7.58
N GLN A 178 -19.43 -15.07 6.87
CA GLN A 178 -19.20 -15.08 5.42
C GLN A 178 -17.86 -14.46 5.05
N ALA A 179 -17.38 -14.73 3.84
CA ALA A 179 -16.19 -14.10 3.30
C ALA A 179 -16.56 -12.83 2.55
N SER A 180 -16.00 -11.71 3.00
CA SER A 180 -16.18 -10.38 2.39
C SER A 180 -15.21 -10.13 1.24
N THR A 181 -14.07 -10.82 1.24
CA THR A 181 -13.07 -10.75 0.18
C THR A 181 -12.39 -12.10 0.04
N VAL A 182 -12.24 -12.60 -1.19
CA VAL A 182 -11.65 -13.90 -1.53
C VAL A 182 -10.61 -13.69 -2.63
N LYS A 183 -9.41 -14.21 -2.41
CA LYS A 183 -8.28 -14.15 -3.34
C LYS A 183 -7.67 -15.52 -3.54
N ILE A 184 -7.54 -15.94 -4.80
CA ILE A 184 -6.90 -17.21 -5.16
C ILE A 184 -5.41 -17.16 -4.82
N VAL A 185 -4.91 -18.16 -4.10
CA VAL A 185 -3.49 -18.34 -3.80
C VAL A 185 -2.89 -19.61 -4.37
N ASP A 186 -3.70 -20.68 -4.49
CA ASP A 186 -3.24 -21.93 -5.08
C ASP A 186 -4.39 -22.61 -5.83
N LYS A 187 -4.11 -23.16 -7.01
CA LYS A 187 -5.10 -23.85 -7.84
C LYS A 187 -4.75 -25.33 -7.95
N PRO A 188 -5.67 -26.26 -7.62
CA PRO A 188 -5.49 -27.66 -7.94
C PRO A 188 -5.36 -27.81 -9.45
N GLY A 189 -4.28 -28.46 -9.90
CA GLY A 189 -4.06 -28.76 -11.32
C GLY A 189 -3.35 -27.70 -12.18
N ALA A 190 -3.16 -26.47 -11.70
CA ALA A 190 -2.41 -25.45 -12.45
C ALA A 190 -0.88 -25.55 -12.28
N SER A 191 -0.40 -26.34 -11.32
CA SER A 191 1.03 -26.55 -11.06
C SER A 191 1.55 -27.87 -11.64
N VAL A 192 1.29 -28.12 -12.92
CA VAL A 192 2.18 -28.94 -13.76
C VAL A 192 2.29 -28.23 -15.11
N GLY A 193 3.14 -27.20 -15.20
CA GLY A 193 3.37 -26.58 -16.50
C GLY A 193 4.10 -25.24 -16.61
N LYS A 194 5.13 -24.95 -15.78
CA LYS A 194 6.43 -24.36 -16.21
C LYS A 194 7.27 -23.92 -15.01
N SER A 195 8.42 -24.59 -14.83
CA SER A 195 9.71 -24.12 -14.26
C SER A 195 9.66 -23.32 -12.94
N GLU A 196 10.22 -23.77 -11.82
CA GLU A 196 11.59 -24.27 -11.65
C GLU A 196 11.66 -25.46 -10.68
N GLN A 197 12.18 -26.57 -11.17
CA GLN A 197 12.74 -27.61 -10.31
C GLN A 197 13.98 -27.02 -9.64
N THR A 198 13.85 -26.56 -8.40
CA THR A 198 15.01 -26.56 -7.51
C THR A 198 15.30 -28.03 -7.22
N LEU A 199 16.16 -28.63 -8.03
CA LEU A 199 16.88 -29.85 -7.68
C LEU A 199 17.66 -29.54 -6.40
N ILE A 200 17.06 -29.86 -5.25
CA ILE A 200 17.82 -29.99 -4.01
C ILE A 200 18.63 -31.27 -4.18
N GLU A 201 19.87 -31.13 -4.65
CA GLU A 201 20.82 -32.23 -4.57
C GLU A 201 21.04 -32.56 -3.10
N PRO A 202 20.86 -33.83 -2.67
CA PRO A 202 21.21 -34.22 -1.32
C PRO A 202 22.74 -34.10 -1.16
N PRO A 203 23.24 -33.58 -0.03
CA PRO A 203 24.67 -33.42 0.19
C PRO A 203 25.40 -34.77 0.13
N LEU A 204 26.43 -34.83 -0.71
CA LEU A 204 27.37 -35.94 -0.84
C LEU A 204 28.04 -36.23 0.52
N GLY A 205 27.87 -37.45 1.05
CA GLY A 205 28.77 -37.95 2.10
C GLY A 205 28.21 -38.85 3.21
N TRP A 206 27.15 -39.64 3.01
CA TRP A 206 26.80 -40.72 3.95
C TRP A 206 26.99 -42.07 3.27
N GLN A 207 28.14 -42.70 3.52
CA GLN A 207 28.32 -44.16 3.45
C GLN A 207 28.04 -44.77 4.82
#